data_AF-A0A1Q7KGE2-F1
#
_entry.id   AF-A0A1Q7KGE2-F1
#
_cell.length_a   1.000
_cell.length_b   1.000
_cell.length_c   1.000
_cell.angle_alpha   90.00
_cell.angle_beta   90.00
_cell.angle_gamma   90.00
#
_symmetry.space_group_name_H-M   'P 1'
#
loop_
_entity.id
_entity.type
_entity.pdbx_description
1 polymer ?
#
loop_
_entity_poly.entity_id
_entity_poly.type
_entity_poly.pdbx_seq_one_letter_code
_entity_poly.pdbx_strand_id
1 'polypeptide(L)'
;MLLKTLSFSTLAVLFSLITIGGYVSASGVGLTCPDWPLCPYGLLPHADFIIEYFHRSVAATTAVLVIATMAFALKSKAAPTGMKVASIIAGGAVIGQITLGARVIVERLDALLVTVHLGLGILLFSMVLITVLNAHRLEKDTKAIRAKAQ
;
A
#
# COMPACT_ATOMS: atom_id res chain seq x y z
N MET A 1 8.49 18.44 4.11
CA MET A 1 9.56 17.54 3.61
C MET A 1 9.27 16.09 3.96
N LEU A 2 9.13 15.73 5.25
CA LEU A 2 8.88 14.34 5.68
C LEU A 2 7.64 13.68 5.02
N LEU A 3 6.47 14.32 5.05
CA LEU A 3 5.23 13.78 4.47
C LEU A 3 5.33 13.54 2.95
N LYS A 4 6.04 14.42 2.23
CA LYS A 4 6.31 14.24 0.80
C LYS A 4 7.14 12.98 0.56
N THR A 5 8.30 12.86 1.20
CA THR A 5 9.19 11.72 1.01
C THR A 5 8.49 10.42 1.41
N LEU A 6 7.81 10.41 2.57
CA LEU A 6 7.07 9.25 3.07
C LEU A 6 5.97 8.81 2.12
N SER A 7 5.11 9.74 1.66
CA SER A 7 4.02 9.42 0.74
C SER A 7 4.53 8.94 -0.62
N PHE A 8 5.61 9.53 -1.14
CA PHE A 8 6.22 9.10 -2.40
C PHE A 8 6.84 7.70 -2.28
N SER A 9 7.59 7.42 -1.20
CA SER A 9 8.10 6.08 -0.92
C SER A 9 6.97 5.05 -0.78
N THR A 10 5.87 5.42 -0.10
CA THR A 10 4.68 4.56 0.02
C THR A 10 4.10 4.22 -1.34
N LEU A 11 3.95 5.21 -2.23
CA LEU A 11 3.43 5.01 -3.59
C LEU A 11 4.33 4.10 -4.42
N ALA A 12 5.66 4.30 -4.35
CA ALA A 12 6.62 3.48 -5.09
C ALA A 12 6.58 2.02 -4.63
N VAL A 13 6.61 1.76 -3.31
CA VAL A 13 6.54 0.41 -2.76
C VAL A 13 5.21 -0.26 -3.09
N LEU A 14 4.09 0.48 -3.01
CA LEU A 14 2.77 -0.03 -3.39
C LEU A 14 2.70 -0.39 -4.89
N PHE A 15 3.29 0.42 -5.77
CA PHE A 15 3.35 0.10 -7.20
C PHE A 15 4.13 -1.19 -7.47
N SER A 16 5.29 -1.35 -6.81
CA SER A 16 6.05 -2.59 -6.85
C SER A 16 5.24 -3.77 -6.33
N LEU A 17 4.50 -3.61 -5.22
CA LEU A 17 3.63 -4.64 -4.66
C LEU A 17 2.56 -5.11 -5.66
N ILE A 18 1.90 -4.18 -6.34
CA ILE A 18 0.88 -4.50 -7.36
C ILE A 18 1.50 -5.30 -8.51
N THR A 19 2.70 -4.92 -8.95
CA THR A 19 3.43 -5.64 -10.01
C THR A 19 3.80 -7.06 -9.57
N ILE A 20 4.33 -7.21 -8.35
CA ILE A 20 4.67 -8.51 -7.78
C ILE A 20 3.41 -9.38 -7.64
N GLY A 21 2.30 -8.82 -7.16
CA GLY A 21 1.02 -9.54 -7.05
C GLY A 21 0.49 -10.02 -8.41
N GLY A 22 0.60 -9.17 -9.44
CA GLY A 22 0.29 -9.56 -10.82
C GLY A 22 1.17 -10.72 -11.30
N TYR A 23 2.47 -10.70 -10.98
CA TYR A 23 3.37 -11.81 -11.28
C TYR A 23 3.00 -13.10 -10.55
N VAL A 24 2.69 -13.04 -9.24
CA VAL A 24 2.22 -14.21 -8.45
C VAL A 24 0.98 -14.83 -9.09
N SER A 25 0.02 -13.99 -9.50
CA SER A 25 -1.21 -14.45 -10.15
C SER A 25 -0.94 -15.06 -11.53
N ALA A 26 -0.04 -14.48 -12.33
CA ALA A 26 0.24 -14.93 -13.70
C ALA A 26 1.12 -16.18 -13.75
N SER A 27 1.98 -16.40 -12.76
CA SER A 27 2.93 -17.53 -12.70
C SER A 27 2.35 -18.78 -12.03
N GLY A 28 1.13 -18.71 -11.48
CA GLY A 28 0.48 -19.85 -10.84
C GLY A 28 1.06 -20.23 -9.48
N VAL A 29 1.93 -19.39 -8.89
CA VAL A 29 2.60 -19.66 -7.61
C VAL A 29 1.81 -19.15 -6.39
N GLY A 30 0.56 -18.71 -6.55
CA GLY A 30 -0.22 -18.05 -5.49
C GLY A 30 -0.74 -18.92 -4.35
N LEU A 31 -0.39 -20.22 -4.31
CA LEU A 31 -0.76 -21.17 -3.25
C LEU A 31 0.42 -22.04 -2.75
N THR A 32 1.65 -21.65 -3.07
CA THR A 32 2.89 -22.23 -2.52
C THR A 32 3.03 -22.03 -1.00
N CYS A 33 2.40 -21.00 -0.43
CA CYS A 33 2.32 -20.76 1.01
C CYS A 33 0.85 -20.83 1.50
N PRO A 34 0.33 -22.02 1.85
CA PRO A 34 -1.09 -22.18 2.20
C PRO A 34 -1.48 -21.58 3.55
N ASP A 35 -0.52 -21.43 4.46
CA ASP A 35 -0.74 -20.87 5.79
C ASP A 35 -0.80 -19.35 5.76
N TRP A 36 -1.55 -18.75 6.67
CA TRP A 36 -1.65 -17.31 6.87
C TRP A 36 -1.76 -17.00 8.37
N PRO A 37 -1.10 -15.95 8.90
CA PRO A 37 -0.37 -14.88 8.21
C PRO A 37 1.08 -15.21 7.83
N LEU A 38 1.68 -16.21 8.48
CA LEU A 38 3.03 -16.68 8.21
C LEU A 38 3.01 -17.93 7.32
N CYS A 39 4.11 -18.16 6.60
CA CYS A 39 4.33 -19.40 5.87
C CYS A 39 4.80 -20.52 6.83
N PRO A 40 4.84 -21.80 6.41
CA PRO A 40 5.11 -22.95 7.31
C PRO A 40 6.38 -22.86 8.17
N TYR A 41 7.41 -22.11 7.73
CA TYR A 41 8.66 -21.88 8.49
C TYR A 41 8.69 -20.52 9.23
N GLY A 42 7.54 -19.89 9.43
CA GLY A 42 7.40 -18.64 10.16
C GLY A 42 7.95 -17.43 9.40
N LEU A 43 8.89 -16.72 10.03
CA LEU A 43 9.52 -15.49 9.52
C LEU A 43 10.76 -15.76 8.66
N LEU A 44 11.15 -17.02 8.45
CA LEU A 44 12.31 -17.34 7.63
C LEU A 44 11.89 -17.62 6.19
N PRO A 45 12.55 -17.01 5.19
CA PRO A 45 12.30 -17.30 3.79
C PRO A 45 12.74 -18.73 3.45
N HIS A 46 11.99 -19.42 2.60
CA HIS A 46 12.34 -20.74 2.07
C HIS A 46 12.13 -20.74 0.54
N ALA A 47 12.95 -21.51 -0.18
CA ALA A 47 12.95 -21.57 -1.65
C ALA A 47 11.56 -21.95 -2.21
N ASP A 48 10.92 -22.95 -1.63
CA ASP A 48 9.63 -23.51 -2.06
C ASP A 48 8.48 -22.50 -2.16
N PHE A 49 8.54 -21.40 -1.40
CA PHE A 49 7.50 -20.36 -1.37
C PHE A 49 8.07 -18.94 -1.39
N ILE A 50 9.30 -18.78 -1.91
CA ILE A 50 10.05 -17.52 -1.82
C ILE A 50 9.31 -16.34 -2.44
N ILE A 51 8.57 -16.58 -3.54
CA ILE A 51 7.87 -15.54 -4.29
C ILE A 51 6.66 -15.02 -3.50
N GLU A 52 5.85 -15.93 -2.94
CA GLU A 52 4.73 -15.55 -2.08
C GLU A 52 5.19 -14.92 -0.78
N TYR A 53 6.24 -15.47 -0.15
CA TYR A 53 6.85 -14.87 1.03
C TYR A 53 7.30 -13.44 0.75
N PHE A 54 7.96 -13.22 -0.39
CA PHE A 54 8.39 -11.89 -0.81
C PHE A 54 7.19 -10.96 -1.03
N HIS A 55 6.16 -11.39 -1.76
CA HIS A 55 4.92 -10.62 -1.93
C HIS A 55 4.30 -10.21 -0.59
N ARG A 56 4.18 -11.15 0.37
CA ARG A 56 3.59 -10.88 1.71
C ARG A 56 4.44 -9.95 2.55
N SER A 57 5.77 -10.07 2.51
CA SER A 57 6.67 -9.17 3.25
C SER A 57 6.61 -7.73 2.72
N VAL A 58 6.53 -7.56 1.40
CA VAL A 58 6.32 -6.25 0.76
C VAL A 58 4.92 -5.72 1.08
N ALA A 59 3.89 -6.59 1.13
CA ALA A 59 2.54 -6.20 1.51
C ALA A 59 2.47 -5.68 2.96
N ALA A 60 3.12 -6.38 3.91
CA ALA A 60 3.22 -5.94 5.31
C ALA A 60 3.93 -4.59 5.43
N THR A 61 5.04 -4.41 4.71
CA THR A 61 5.77 -3.14 4.66
C THR A 61 4.91 -2.01 4.10
N THR A 62 4.17 -2.29 3.01
CA THR A 62 3.25 -1.34 2.38
C THR A 62 2.15 -0.92 3.34
N ALA A 63 1.57 -1.86 4.10
CA ALA A 63 0.55 -1.55 5.11
C ALA A 63 1.06 -0.58 6.17
N VAL A 64 2.25 -0.82 6.72
CA VAL A 64 2.87 0.08 7.69
C VAL A 64 3.10 1.48 7.09
N LEU A 65 3.61 1.55 5.87
CA LEU A 65 3.86 2.82 5.17
C LEU A 65 2.57 3.61 4.89
N VAL A 66 1.49 2.93 4.49
CA VAL A 66 0.17 3.55 4.27
C VAL A 66 -0.39 4.12 5.58
N ILE A 67 -0.36 3.34 6.66
CA ILE A 67 -0.86 3.78 7.97
C ILE A 67 -0.01 4.93 8.53
N ALA A 68 1.32 4.86 8.38
CA ALA A 68 2.20 5.97 8.74
C ALA A 68 1.87 7.24 7.92
N THR A 69 1.72 7.11 6.59
CA THR A 69 1.35 8.23 5.71
C THR A 69 0.02 8.86 6.13
N MET A 70 -0.98 8.05 6.46
CA MET A 70 -2.26 8.51 7.00
C MET A 70 -2.07 9.29 8.31
N ALA A 71 -1.32 8.73 9.28
CA ALA A 71 -1.08 9.40 10.56
C ALA A 71 -0.39 10.76 10.39
N PHE A 72 0.61 10.87 9.51
CA PHE A 72 1.28 12.14 9.21
C PHE A 72 0.39 13.13 8.44
N ALA A 73 -0.45 12.64 7.51
CA ALA A 73 -1.40 13.48 6.80
C ALA A 73 -2.46 14.08 7.73
N LEU A 74 -2.99 13.28 8.67
CA LEU A 74 -3.99 13.73 9.64
C LEU A 74 -3.40 14.72 10.67
N LYS A 75 -2.16 14.50 11.11
CA LYS A 75 -1.44 15.43 12.02
C LYS A 75 -1.04 16.74 11.36
N SER A 76 -0.95 16.80 10.03
CA SER A 76 -0.59 18.02 9.32
C SER A 76 -1.73 19.05 9.36
N LYS A 77 -1.47 20.19 10.01
CA LYS A 77 -2.42 21.33 10.02
C LYS A 77 -2.55 21.99 8.64
N ALA A 78 -1.49 21.94 7.84
CA ALA A 78 -1.49 22.50 6.50
C ALA A 78 -2.17 21.58 5.47
N ALA A 79 -2.42 20.30 5.80
CA ALA A 79 -3.02 19.38 4.85
C ALA A 79 -4.49 19.71 4.57
N PRO A 80 -4.91 19.84 3.30
CA PRO A 80 -6.29 20.12 2.95
C PRO A 80 -7.19 18.94 3.30
N THR A 81 -8.48 19.19 3.52
CA THR A 81 -9.47 18.16 3.90
C THR A 81 -9.50 17.00 2.90
N GLY A 82 -9.41 17.27 1.60
CA GLY A 82 -9.37 16.24 0.57
C GLY A 82 -8.18 15.27 0.71
N MET A 83 -7.00 15.77 1.10
CA MET A 83 -5.83 14.93 1.38
C MET A 83 -6.05 14.03 2.59
N LYS A 84 -6.68 14.56 3.64
CA LYS A 84 -6.99 13.80 4.86
C LYS A 84 -8.00 12.69 4.56
N VAL A 85 -9.08 13.01 3.86
CA VAL A 85 -10.10 12.03 3.44
C VAL A 85 -9.47 10.95 2.56
N ALA A 86 -8.68 11.32 1.55
CA ALA A 86 -7.97 10.36 0.71
C ALA A 86 -7.08 9.42 1.54
N SER A 87 -6.34 9.97 2.52
CA SER A 87 -5.49 9.16 3.39
C SER A 87 -6.27 8.21 4.31
N ILE A 88 -7.48 8.59 4.75
CA ILE A 88 -8.37 7.73 5.53
C ILE A 88 -8.92 6.60 4.66
N ILE A 89 -9.37 6.91 3.44
CA ILE A 89 -9.84 5.90 2.49
C ILE A 89 -8.71 4.92 2.15
N ALA A 90 -7.48 5.40 1.95
CA ALA A 90 -6.30 4.55 1.76
C ALA A 90 -6.05 3.64 2.99
N GLY A 91 -6.14 4.19 4.20
CA GLY A 91 -6.04 3.42 5.44
C GLY A 91 -7.08 2.31 5.54
N GLY A 92 -8.34 2.60 5.24
CA GLY A 92 -9.40 1.59 5.20
C GLY A 92 -9.19 0.54 4.10
N ALA A 93 -8.80 1.00 2.90
CA ALA A 93 -8.56 0.12 1.76
C ALA A 93 -7.41 -0.87 2.02
N VAL A 94 -6.33 -0.48 2.72
CA VAL A 94 -5.24 -1.40 3.03
C VAL A 94 -5.62 -2.47 4.07
N ILE A 95 -6.52 -2.15 5.01
CA ILE A 95 -7.10 -3.16 5.91
C ILE A 95 -7.99 -4.14 5.13
N GLY A 96 -8.79 -3.61 4.19
CA GLY A 96 -9.55 -4.44 3.26
C GLY A 96 -8.67 -5.34 2.40
N GLN A 97 -7.51 -4.84 1.93
CA GLN A 97 -6.53 -5.62 1.17
C GLN A 97 -5.99 -6.81 1.95
N ILE A 98 -5.59 -6.60 3.21
CA ILE A 98 -5.08 -7.68 4.07
C ILE A 98 -6.16 -8.76 4.24
N THR A 99 -7.40 -8.33 4.47
CA THR A 99 -8.54 -9.24 4.66
C THR A 99 -8.87 -10.02 3.39
N LEU A 100 -8.98 -9.33 2.24
CA LEU A 100 -9.23 -9.97 0.95
C LEU A 100 -8.09 -10.88 0.52
N GLY A 101 -6.84 -10.48 0.76
CA GLY A 101 -5.66 -11.31 0.45
C GLY A 101 -5.67 -12.62 1.24
N ALA A 102 -6.03 -12.58 2.53
CA ALA A 102 -6.22 -13.79 3.33
C ALA A 102 -7.34 -14.68 2.77
N ARG A 103 -8.47 -14.06 2.35
CA ARG A 103 -9.59 -14.79 1.75
C ARG A 103 -9.25 -15.43 0.41
N VAL A 104 -8.47 -14.75 -0.44
CA VAL A 104 -7.99 -15.28 -1.73
C VAL A 104 -7.22 -16.60 -1.53
N ILE A 105 -6.44 -16.71 -0.45
CA ILE A 105 -5.71 -17.95 -0.11
C ILE A 105 -6.67 -19.06 0.33
N VAL A 106 -7.55 -18.76 1.30
CA VAL A 106 -8.49 -19.73 1.88
C VAL A 106 -9.47 -20.28 0.83
N GLU A 107 -9.95 -19.41 -0.07
CA GLU A 107 -10.87 -19.77 -1.15
C GLU A 107 -10.14 -20.24 -2.42
N ARG A 108 -8.85 -20.60 -2.31
CA ARG A 108 -8.05 -21.21 -3.38
C ARG A 108 -8.07 -20.43 -4.70
N LEU A 109 -7.79 -19.12 -4.63
CA LEU A 109 -7.69 -18.20 -5.76
C LEU A 109 -8.99 -18.02 -6.55
N ASP A 110 -10.14 -17.98 -5.86
CA ASP A 110 -11.42 -17.62 -6.48
C ASP A 110 -11.28 -16.35 -7.34
N ALA A 111 -11.68 -16.47 -8.61
CA ALA A 111 -11.40 -15.45 -9.63
C ALA A 111 -12.08 -14.10 -9.31
N LEU A 112 -13.27 -14.14 -8.68
CA LEU A 112 -13.97 -12.93 -8.27
C LEU A 112 -13.24 -12.26 -7.12
N LEU A 113 -12.81 -13.01 -6.10
CA LEU A 113 -12.03 -12.47 -4.99
C LEU A 113 -10.70 -11.87 -5.45
N VAL A 114 -9.97 -12.54 -6.35
CA VAL A 114 -8.72 -12.00 -6.94
C VAL A 114 -9.00 -10.69 -7.69
N THR A 115 -10.08 -10.62 -8.45
CA THR A 115 -10.47 -9.41 -9.20
C THR A 115 -10.85 -8.26 -8.26
N VAL A 116 -11.66 -8.53 -7.23
CA VAL A 116 -12.05 -7.53 -6.22
C VAL A 116 -10.82 -7.07 -5.42
N HIS A 117 -9.90 -7.98 -5.10
CA HIS A 117 -8.64 -7.68 -4.47
C HIS A 117 -7.81 -6.69 -5.32
N LEU A 118 -7.64 -6.95 -6.62
CA LEU A 118 -6.96 -6.03 -7.52
C LEU A 118 -7.69 -4.67 -7.62
N GLY A 119 -9.02 -4.68 -7.76
CA GLY A 119 -9.83 -3.46 -7.86
C GLY A 119 -9.69 -2.55 -6.63
N LEU A 120 -9.75 -3.14 -5.42
CA LEU A 120 -9.49 -2.40 -4.19
C LEU A 120 -8.02 -1.91 -4.13
N GLY A 121 -7.08 -2.62 -4.76
CA GLY A 121 -5.67 -2.26 -4.80
C GLY A 121 -5.42 -1.02 -5.66
N ILE A 122 -6.14 -0.93 -6.78
CA ILE A 122 -6.16 0.25 -7.64
C ILE A 122 -6.80 1.45 -6.92
N LEU A 123 -7.87 1.24 -6.15
CA LEU A 123 -8.45 2.28 -5.30
C LEU A 123 -7.42 2.79 -4.28
N LEU A 124 -6.76 1.87 -3.57
CA LEU A 124 -5.69 2.19 -2.61
C LEU A 124 -4.58 3.02 -3.28
N PHE A 125 -4.08 2.56 -4.44
CA PHE A 125 -3.06 3.27 -5.22
C PHE A 125 -3.50 4.69 -5.58
N SER A 126 -4.74 4.85 -6.06
CA SER A 126 -5.29 6.15 -6.46
C SER A 126 -5.36 7.11 -5.27
N MET A 127 -5.78 6.64 -4.10
CA MET A 127 -5.85 7.47 -2.89
C MET A 127 -4.47 7.87 -2.35
N VAL A 128 -3.49 6.96 -2.41
CA VAL A 128 -2.09 7.28 -2.07
C VAL A 128 -1.52 8.28 -3.08
N LEU A 129 -1.78 8.13 -4.38
CA LEU A 129 -1.35 9.07 -5.41
C LEU A 129 -1.90 10.48 -5.16
N ILE A 130 -3.20 10.60 -4.85
CA ILE A 130 -3.81 11.90 -4.48
C ILE A 130 -3.10 12.50 -3.26
N THR A 131 -2.75 11.67 -2.27
CA THR A 131 -2.01 12.11 -1.08
C THR A 131 -0.62 12.64 -1.45
N VAL A 132 0.11 11.96 -2.34
CA VAL A 132 1.42 12.41 -2.86
C VAL A 132 1.31 13.75 -3.58
N LEU A 133 0.36 13.88 -4.51
CA LEU A 133 0.16 15.10 -5.29
C LEU A 133 -0.13 16.31 -4.38
N ASN A 134 -0.97 16.12 -3.36
CA ASN A 134 -1.23 17.16 -2.36
C ASN A 134 0.00 17.46 -1.50
N ALA A 135 0.76 16.44 -1.06
CA ALA A 135 1.98 16.64 -0.28
C ALA A 135 3.05 17.46 -1.05
N HIS A 136 3.17 17.25 -2.36
CA HIS A 136 4.05 18.04 -3.22
C HIS A 136 3.57 19.49 -3.38
N ARG A 137 2.25 19.71 -3.55
CA ARG A 137 1.67 21.06 -3.61
C ARG A 137 1.94 21.85 -2.33
N LEU A 138 1.71 21.23 -1.17
CA LEU A 138 1.97 21.84 0.15
C LEU A 138 3.43 22.27 0.33
N GLU A 139 4.39 21.46 -0.14
CA GLU A 139 5.80 21.84 -0.08
C GLU A 139 6.09 23.06 -0.98
N LYS A 140 5.54 23.09 -2.20
CA LYS A 140 5.72 24.19 -3.15
C LYS A 140 5.15 25.49 -2.58
N ASP A 141 3.94 25.46 -2.03
CA ASP A 141 3.28 26.62 -1.45
C ASP A 141 4.04 27.14 -0.23
N THR A 142 4.52 26.24 0.63
CA THR A 142 5.34 26.60 1.80
C THR A 142 6.63 27.30 1.39
N LYS A 143 7.30 26.81 0.33
CA LYS A 143 8.53 27.45 -0.20
C LYS A 143 8.23 28.83 -0.81
N ALA A 144 7.14 28.95 -1.56
CA ALA A 144 6.74 30.22 -2.16
C ALA A 144 6.41 31.30 -1.12
N ILE A 145 5.72 30.94 -0.04
CA ILE A 145 5.43 31.87 1.08
C ILE A 145 6.73 32.32 1.75
N ARG A 146 7.67 31.40 2.02
CA ARG A 146 8.97 31.75 2.63
C ARG A 146 9.80 32.67 1.76
N ALA A 147 9.84 32.44 0.45
CA ALA A 147 10.58 33.28 -0.48
C ALA A 147 10.02 34.71 -0.59
N LYS A 148 8.71 34.90 -0.38
CA LYS A 148 8.08 36.23 -0.34
C LYS A 148 8.28 36.97 0.99
N ALA A 149 8.66 36.27 2.06
CA ALA A 149 8.89 36.83 3.38
C ALA A 149 10.35 37.23 3.64
N GLN A 150 11.22 37.02 2.65
CA GLN A 150 12.63 37.43 2.61
C GLN A 150 12.76 38.64 1.68
#